data_AF-A0A7W1Z2Z6-F1
#
_entry.id   AF-A0A7W1Z2Z6-F1
#
_cell.length_a   1.000
_cell.length_b   1.000
_cell.length_c   1.000
_cell.angle_alpha   90.00
_cell.angle_beta   90.00
_cell.angle_gamma   90.00
#
_symmetry.space_group_name_H-M   'P 1'
#
loop_
_entity.id
_entity.type
_entity.pdbx_description
1 polymer ?
#
loop_
_entity_poly.entity_id
_entity_poly.type
_entity_poly.pdbx_seq_one_letter_code
_entity_poly.pdbx_strand_id
1 'polypeptide(L)'
;MNFEQDTNRTKEWFVPAFGPLKFRTFIGLLFLPYTGMVLAFTVIGSMMAERIFWDRVGAILIIYFLGLGIGGHALDALGSKGIKPWGEVFSRIQLWTLVIASLVLAYAIGIYYIIVYAPLLGVIALLEGFFLLAYNLEWFRGCFHTDAWFAISWGSLPVLAGYVLQTNLLSWAVLIVAASMGLLSMVEIKASRPYKALKRASSDTLTMVDLSHMQQFEMILKGISLGVILLGVGLSLWRWLM
;
A
#
# COMPACT_ATOMS: atom_id res chain seq x y z
N MET A 1 27.59 -21.11 -13.11
CA MET A 1 26.19 -21.41 -13.44
C MET A 1 25.38 -20.16 -13.13
N ASN A 2 24.79 -19.53 -14.15
CA ASN A 2 23.80 -18.47 -13.92
C ASN A 2 22.49 -19.17 -13.54
N PHE A 3 22.13 -19.15 -12.27
CA PHE A 3 20.79 -19.58 -11.85
C PHE A 3 19.78 -18.55 -12.37
N GLU A 4 18.94 -18.95 -13.32
CA GLU A 4 17.83 -18.12 -13.82
C GLU A 4 16.84 -17.88 -12.67
N GLN A 5 16.80 -16.64 -12.17
CA GLN A 5 15.78 -16.21 -11.22
C GLN A 5 14.42 -16.16 -11.92
N ASP A 6 13.40 -16.80 -11.33
CA ASP A 6 12.02 -16.64 -11.80
C ASP A 6 11.54 -15.25 -11.38
N THR A 7 11.70 -14.27 -12.27
CA THR A 7 11.26 -12.88 -12.04
C THR A 7 9.75 -12.72 -12.21
N ASN A 8 9.03 -13.78 -12.61
CA ASN A 8 7.61 -13.72 -12.92
C ASN A 8 6.75 -13.85 -11.65
N ARG A 9 6.10 -12.76 -11.27
CA ARG A 9 5.23 -12.69 -10.08
C ARG A 9 3.78 -13.10 -10.32
N THR A 10 3.46 -13.69 -11.47
CA THR A 10 2.08 -14.16 -11.74
C THR A 10 1.64 -15.36 -10.87
N LYS A 11 2.56 -15.95 -10.11
CA LYS A 11 2.34 -17.05 -9.15
C LYS A 11 2.20 -16.58 -7.68
N GLU A 12 2.14 -15.27 -7.45
CA GLU A 12 1.85 -14.71 -6.14
C GLU A 12 0.43 -15.10 -5.71
N TRP A 13 0.23 -15.37 -4.41
CA TRP A 13 -1.05 -15.88 -3.89
C TRP A 13 -2.25 -14.95 -4.08
N PHE A 14 -1.99 -13.66 -4.29
CA PHE A 14 -3.00 -12.63 -4.51
C PHE A 14 -3.22 -12.31 -6.00
N VAL A 15 -2.50 -12.98 -6.90
CA VAL A 15 -2.72 -12.86 -8.35
C VAL A 15 -3.77 -13.89 -8.78
N PRO A 16 -4.84 -13.48 -9.49
CA PRO A 16 -5.85 -14.42 -9.97
C PRO A 16 -5.23 -15.53 -10.84
N ALA A 17 -5.70 -16.77 -10.65
CA ALA A 17 -5.31 -17.90 -11.49
C ALA A 17 -6.06 -17.96 -12.83
N PHE A 18 -7.12 -17.15 -12.99
CA PHE A 18 -8.00 -17.14 -14.15
C PHE A 18 -7.89 -15.85 -14.96
N GLY A 19 -8.34 -15.91 -16.22
CA GLY A 19 -8.42 -14.78 -17.13
C GLY A 19 -7.12 -14.49 -17.91
N PRO A 20 -7.15 -13.50 -18.82
CA PRO A 20 -6.01 -13.16 -19.67
C PRO A 20 -4.79 -12.68 -18.86
N LEU A 21 -3.58 -12.89 -19.38
CA LEU A 21 -2.33 -12.48 -18.71
C LEU A 21 -2.34 -11.00 -18.29
N LYS A 22 -2.76 -10.09 -19.18
CA LYS A 22 -2.85 -8.65 -18.88
C LYS A 22 -3.74 -8.35 -17.68
N PHE A 23 -4.86 -9.04 -17.55
CA PHE A 23 -5.77 -8.88 -16.41
C PHE A 23 -5.09 -9.36 -15.12
N ARG A 24 -4.53 -10.57 -15.11
CA ARG A 24 -3.86 -11.14 -13.94
C ARG A 24 -2.71 -10.28 -13.46
N THR A 25 -1.86 -9.82 -14.38
CA THR A 25 -0.73 -8.94 -14.07
C THR A 25 -1.20 -7.56 -13.59
N PHE A 26 -2.30 -7.03 -14.13
CA PHE A 26 -2.88 -5.79 -13.63
C PHE A 26 -3.38 -5.93 -12.19
N ILE A 27 -4.11 -7.00 -11.86
CA ILE A 27 -4.51 -7.27 -10.47
C ILE A 27 -3.29 -7.47 -9.57
N GLY A 28 -2.26 -8.16 -10.07
CA GLY A 28 -0.99 -8.31 -9.36
C GLY A 28 -0.32 -6.98 -9.07
N LEU A 29 -0.29 -6.07 -10.04
CA LEU A 29 0.26 -4.73 -9.91
C LEU A 29 -0.44 -3.94 -8.80
N LEU A 30 -1.74 -4.16 -8.56
CA LEU A 30 -2.47 -3.47 -7.48
C LEU A 30 -2.10 -3.93 -6.07
N PHE A 31 -1.41 -5.08 -5.90
CA PHE A 31 -1.08 -5.66 -4.59
C PHE A 31 -2.26 -5.59 -3.60
N LEU A 32 -3.42 -6.09 -4.02
CA LEU A 32 -4.71 -5.85 -3.33
C LEU A 32 -4.70 -6.10 -1.81
N PRO A 33 -4.03 -7.14 -1.26
CA PRO A 33 -3.99 -7.31 0.20
C PRO A 33 -3.32 -6.13 0.91
N TYR A 34 -2.22 -5.62 0.36
CA TYR A 34 -1.48 -4.50 0.91
C TYR A 34 -2.21 -3.17 0.69
N THR A 35 -2.72 -2.93 -0.53
CA THR A 35 -3.61 -1.78 -0.78
C THR A 35 -4.79 -1.79 0.20
N GLY A 36 -5.39 -2.95 0.43
CA GLY A 36 -6.48 -3.11 1.39
C GLY A 36 -6.08 -2.73 2.82
N MET A 37 -4.86 -3.07 3.27
CA MET A 37 -4.35 -2.63 4.57
C MET A 37 -4.24 -1.10 4.64
N VAL A 38 -3.63 -0.47 3.63
CA VAL A 38 -3.47 0.99 3.59
C VAL A 38 -4.83 1.70 3.60
N LEU A 39 -5.78 1.21 2.79
CA LEU A 39 -7.15 1.72 2.79
C LEU A 39 -7.82 1.55 4.15
N ALA A 40 -7.66 0.39 4.80
CA ALA A 40 -8.18 0.14 6.13
C ALA A 40 -7.55 1.06 7.18
N PHE A 41 -6.28 1.42 7.07
CA PHE A 41 -5.64 2.40 7.96
C PHE A 41 -6.31 3.79 7.86
N THR A 42 -6.62 4.25 6.64
CA THR A 42 -7.36 5.53 6.46
C THR A 42 -8.75 5.48 7.11
N VAL A 43 -9.41 4.33 7.03
CA VAL A 43 -10.72 4.10 7.64
C VAL A 43 -10.60 4.09 9.16
N ILE A 44 -9.66 3.33 9.72
CA ILE A 44 -9.38 3.27 11.17
C ILE A 44 -9.17 4.68 11.72
N GLY A 45 -8.32 5.49 11.06
CA GLY A 45 -8.09 6.88 11.44
C GLY A 45 -9.36 7.73 11.37
N SER A 46 -10.15 7.60 10.29
CA SER A 46 -11.41 8.32 10.14
C SER A 46 -12.40 7.99 11.27
N MET A 47 -12.48 6.73 11.68
CA MET A 47 -13.41 6.26 12.71
C MET A 47 -13.08 6.77 14.11
N MET A 48 -11.88 7.32 14.34
CA MET A 48 -11.50 7.94 15.61
C MET A 48 -12.04 9.37 15.79
N ALA A 49 -12.63 9.97 14.76
CA ALA A 49 -13.25 11.29 14.87
C ALA A 49 -14.58 11.22 15.63
N GLU A 50 -14.90 12.26 16.40
CA GLU A 50 -16.15 12.34 17.17
C GLU A 50 -17.38 12.32 16.25
N ARG A 51 -17.35 13.14 15.18
CA ARG A 51 -18.35 13.14 14.11
C ARG A 51 -17.74 12.57 12.82
N ILE A 52 -18.46 11.65 12.19
CA ILE A 52 -18.06 11.04 10.91
C ILE A 52 -18.79 11.70 9.75
N PHE A 53 -18.01 12.19 8.79
CA PHE A 53 -18.47 12.62 7.48
C PHE A 53 -18.16 11.51 6.46
N TRP A 54 -19.19 10.78 6.04
CA TRP A 54 -19.01 9.59 5.19
C TRP A 54 -18.56 9.91 3.76
N ASP A 55 -18.89 11.10 3.25
CA ASP A 55 -18.33 11.62 2.00
C ASP A 55 -16.81 11.72 2.07
N ARG A 56 -16.28 12.15 3.23
CA ARG A 56 -14.84 12.25 3.49
C ARG A 56 -14.17 10.88 3.63
N VAL A 57 -14.85 9.90 4.23
CA VAL A 57 -14.37 8.51 4.28
C VAL A 57 -14.25 7.95 2.86
N GLY A 58 -15.27 8.17 2.02
CA GLY A 58 -15.22 7.78 0.61
C GLY A 58 -14.09 8.49 -0.15
N ALA A 59 -13.91 9.78 0.08
CA ALA A 59 -12.87 10.57 -0.57
C ALA A 59 -11.46 10.08 -0.22
N ILE A 60 -11.17 9.82 1.06
CA ILE A 60 -9.82 9.36 1.46
C ILE A 60 -9.52 7.96 0.92
N LEU A 61 -10.52 7.07 0.88
CA LEU A 61 -10.38 5.77 0.23
C LEU A 61 -10.02 5.90 -1.26
N ILE A 62 -10.70 6.79 -1.98
CA ILE A 62 -10.42 7.06 -3.40
C ILE A 62 -9.01 7.65 -3.57
N ILE A 63 -8.65 8.65 -2.76
CA ILE A 63 -7.32 9.30 -2.80
C ILE A 63 -6.21 8.25 -2.64
N TYR A 64 -6.30 7.38 -1.62
CA TYR A 64 -5.26 6.38 -1.36
C TYR A 64 -5.25 5.24 -2.38
N PHE A 65 -6.42 4.82 -2.88
CA PHE A 65 -6.49 3.82 -3.93
C PHE A 65 -5.81 4.32 -5.21
N LEU A 66 -6.08 5.57 -5.61
CA LEU A 66 -5.47 6.19 -6.78
C LEU A 66 -3.98 6.50 -6.56
N GLY A 67 -3.65 7.09 -5.42
CA GLY A 67 -2.30 7.53 -5.09
C GLY A 67 -1.33 6.38 -4.89
N LEU A 68 -1.64 5.49 -3.93
CA LEU A 68 -0.78 4.34 -3.60
C LEU A 68 -1.15 3.11 -4.44
N GLY A 69 -2.43 2.72 -4.44
CA GLY A 69 -2.89 1.45 -5.02
C GLY A 69 -2.64 1.34 -6.53
N ILE A 70 -2.69 2.47 -7.23
CA ILE A 70 -2.37 2.57 -8.67
C ILE A 70 -1.04 3.30 -8.88
N GLY A 71 -0.94 4.57 -8.44
CA GLY A 71 0.20 5.43 -8.75
C GLY A 71 1.51 4.92 -8.15
N GLY A 72 1.49 4.60 -6.85
CA GLY A 72 2.64 4.06 -6.12
C GLY A 72 3.13 2.75 -6.69
N HIS A 73 2.24 1.79 -6.95
CA HIS A 73 2.65 0.53 -7.54
C HIS A 73 3.15 0.64 -8.98
N ALA A 74 2.57 1.54 -9.78
CA ALA A 74 3.09 1.82 -11.12
C ALA A 74 4.46 2.51 -11.06
N LEU A 75 4.70 3.39 -10.08
CA LEU A 75 6.00 3.99 -9.80
C LEU A 75 7.03 2.96 -9.34
N ASP A 76 6.65 2.02 -8.45
CA ASP A 76 7.53 0.94 -7.99
C ASP A 76 7.97 0.05 -9.15
N ALA A 77 7.02 -0.28 -10.05
CA ALA A 77 7.31 -1.01 -11.28
C ALA A 77 8.25 -0.24 -12.23
N LEU A 78 8.17 1.10 -12.26
CA LEU A 78 9.07 1.96 -13.04
C LEU A 78 10.45 2.11 -12.38
N GLY A 79 10.51 2.15 -11.05
CA GLY A 79 11.71 2.41 -10.26
C GLY A 79 12.57 1.18 -9.99
N SER A 80 12.00 -0.02 -10.09
CA SER A 80 12.69 -1.30 -9.93
C SER A 80 13.81 -1.48 -10.98
N LYS A 81 15.05 -1.11 -10.63
CA LYS A 81 16.22 -1.24 -11.53
C LYS A 81 16.64 -2.70 -11.63
N GLY A 82 16.59 -3.26 -12.84
CA GLY A 82 17.13 -4.59 -13.16
C GLY A 82 16.21 -5.77 -12.86
N ILE A 83 15.09 -5.57 -12.14
CA ILE A 83 14.07 -6.60 -11.92
C ILE A 83 12.75 -6.07 -12.47
N LYS A 84 12.17 -6.78 -13.45
CA LYS A 84 10.83 -6.48 -13.98
C LYS A 84 9.82 -7.45 -13.36
N PRO A 85 9.25 -7.14 -12.17
CA PRO A 85 8.36 -8.04 -11.44
C PRO A 85 7.15 -8.55 -12.25
N TRP A 86 6.75 -7.77 -13.26
CA TRP A 86 5.60 -8.02 -14.12
C TRP A 86 5.99 -8.28 -15.58
N GLY A 87 7.28 -8.55 -15.84
CA GLY A 87 7.84 -8.71 -17.19
C GLY A 87 7.64 -7.47 -18.07
N GLU A 88 7.46 -7.71 -19.37
CA GLU A 88 7.18 -6.66 -20.37
C GLU A 88 5.67 -6.46 -20.61
N VAL A 89 4.80 -6.92 -19.70
CA VAL A 89 3.34 -6.84 -19.88
C VAL A 89 2.86 -5.38 -19.96
N PHE A 90 3.50 -4.50 -19.20
CA PHE A 90 3.25 -3.06 -19.23
C PHE A 90 4.41 -2.32 -19.89
N SER A 91 4.10 -1.51 -20.90
CA SER A 91 5.05 -0.56 -21.44
C SER A 91 5.30 0.58 -20.45
N ARG A 92 6.48 1.21 -20.56
CA ARG A 92 6.83 2.40 -19.76
C ARG A 92 5.81 3.53 -19.92
N ILE A 93 5.25 3.70 -21.11
CA ILE A 93 4.22 4.72 -21.40
C ILE A 93 2.94 4.40 -20.63
N GLN A 94 2.49 3.14 -20.61
CA GLN A 94 1.31 2.73 -19.84
C GLN A 94 1.49 2.96 -18.34
N LEU A 95 2.66 2.61 -17.79
CA LEU A 95 2.93 2.84 -16.37
C LEU A 95 2.91 4.35 -16.03
N TRP A 96 3.59 5.20 -16.80
CA TRP A 96 3.52 6.65 -16.58
C TRP A 96 2.12 7.22 -16.77
N THR A 97 1.33 6.68 -17.70
CA THR A 97 -0.07 7.07 -17.87
C THR A 97 -0.88 6.76 -16.61
N LEU A 98 -0.70 5.57 -16.02
CA LEU A 98 -1.34 5.20 -14.75
C LEU A 98 -0.91 6.15 -13.63
N VAL A 99 0.39 6.42 -13.49
CA VAL A 99 0.94 7.33 -12.47
C VAL A 99 0.34 8.73 -12.62
N ILE A 100 0.42 9.33 -13.80
CA ILE A 100 -0.02 10.72 -14.00
C ILE A 100 -1.54 10.82 -13.81
N ALA A 101 -2.31 9.94 -14.45
CA ALA A 101 -3.77 9.98 -14.37
C ALA A 101 -4.27 9.77 -12.94
N SER A 102 -3.71 8.79 -12.22
CA SER A 102 -4.16 8.50 -10.86
C SER A 102 -3.73 9.59 -9.87
N LEU A 103 -2.52 10.13 -9.98
CA LEU A 103 -2.04 11.19 -9.09
C LEU A 103 -2.74 12.52 -9.35
N VAL A 104 -2.98 12.90 -10.60
CA VAL A 104 -3.74 14.13 -10.90
C VAL A 104 -5.13 14.06 -10.26
N LEU A 105 -5.82 12.93 -10.39
CA LEU A 105 -7.14 12.76 -9.78
C LEU A 105 -7.09 12.73 -8.25
N ALA A 106 -6.12 12.00 -7.66
CA ALA A 106 -5.95 11.93 -6.21
C ALA A 106 -5.66 13.32 -5.60
N TYR A 107 -4.72 14.07 -6.19
CA TYR A 107 -4.38 15.42 -5.72
C TYR A 107 -5.48 16.43 -5.99
N ALA A 108 -6.25 16.32 -7.08
CA ALA A 108 -7.40 17.21 -7.31
C ALA A 108 -8.45 17.05 -6.20
N ILE A 109 -8.80 15.81 -5.85
CA ILE A 109 -9.74 15.53 -4.74
C ILE A 109 -9.12 15.99 -3.41
N GLY A 110 -7.84 15.67 -3.17
CA GLY A 110 -7.14 16.07 -1.94
C GLY A 110 -7.07 17.58 -1.75
N ILE A 111 -6.72 18.35 -2.78
CA ILE A 111 -6.63 19.81 -2.74
C ILE A 111 -7.99 20.44 -2.42
N TYR A 112 -9.08 19.92 -3.01
CA TYR A 112 -10.42 20.37 -2.66
C TYR A 112 -10.68 20.23 -1.16
N TYR A 113 -10.41 19.05 -0.59
CA TYR A 113 -10.63 18.83 0.85
C TYR A 113 -9.67 19.60 1.75
N ILE A 114 -8.43 19.81 1.32
CA ILE A 114 -7.44 20.64 2.03
C ILE A 114 -7.93 22.09 2.12
N ILE A 115 -8.41 22.67 1.02
CA ILE A 115 -8.84 24.07 0.99
C ILE A 115 -10.14 24.28 1.77
N VAL A 116 -11.11 23.36 1.59
CA VAL A 116 -12.48 23.59 2.09
C VAL A 116 -12.68 23.11 3.53
N TYR A 117 -11.99 22.04 3.95
CA TYR A 117 -12.33 21.34 5.20
C TYR A 117 -11.16 21.08 6.14
N ALA A 118 -10.02 20.63 5.61
CA ALA A 118 -8.91 20.13 6.43
C ALA A 118 -7.53 20.61 5.93
N PRO A 119 -7.16 21.90 6.10
CA PRO A 119 -5.85 22.41 5.71
C PRO A 119 -4.65 21.59 6.21
N LEU A 120 -4.74 21.00 7.40
CA LEU A 120 -3.67 20.17 7.98
C LEU A 120 -3.40 18.90 7.15
N LEU A 121 -4.38 18.43 6.37
CA LEU A 121 -4.18 17.33 5.42
C LEU A 121 -3.10 17.66 4.38
N GLY A 122 -2.88 18.95 4.09
CA GLY A 122 -1.83 19.40 3.17
C GLY A 122 -0.42 19.01 3.63
N VAL A 123 -0.17 18.99 4.94
CA VAL A 123 1.12 18.53 5.49
C VAL A 123 1.30 17.03 5.23
N ILE A 124 0.25 16.24 5.44
CA ILE A 124 0.30 14.79 5.21
C ILE A 124 0.44 14.50 3.71
N ALA A 125 -0.33 15.17 2.86
CA ALA A 125 -0.28 15.01 1.40
C ALA A 125 1.10 15.38 0.82
N LEU A 126 1.79 16.37 1.40
CA LEU A 126 3.16 16.71 1.03
C LEU A 126 4.14 15.60 1.41
N LEU A 127 4.05 15.09 2.64
CA LEU A 127 4.90 13.99 3.12
C LEU A 127 4.67 12.72 2.29
N GLU A 128 3.42 12.36 2.01
CA GLU A 128 3.11 11.19 1.20
C GLU A 128 3.53 11.36 -0.25
N GLY A 129 3.36 12.54 -0.84
CA GLY A 129 3.91 12.84 -2.17
C GLY A 129 5.42 12.68 -2.23
N PHE A 130 6.11 13.14 -1.18
CA PHE A 130 7.55 12.94 -1.04
C PHE A 130 7.90 11.46 -0.97
N PHE A 131 7.28 10.67 -0.09
CA PHE A 131 7.57 9.23 0.04
C PHE A 131 7.18 8.45 -1.21
N LEU A 132 6.06 8.79 -1.85
CA LEU A 132 5.63 8.17 -3.10
C LEU A 132 6.72 8.22 -4.17
N LEU A 133 7.40 9.35 -4.29
CA LEU A 133 8.48 9.50 -5.26
C LEU A 133 9.80 8.94 -4.71
N ALA A 134 10.17 9.33 -3.49
CA ALA A 134 11.46 8.98 -2.91
C ALA A 134 11.62 7.49 -2.62
N TYR A 135 10.57 6.82 -2.16
CA TYR A 135 10.55 5.39 -1.89
C TYR A 135 10.56 4.59 -3.20
N ASN A 136 9.57 4.82 -4.07
CA ASN A 136 9.34 3.96 -5.23
C ASN A 136 10.36 4.16 -6.35
N LEU A 137 10.86 5.38 -6.56
CA LEU A 137 11.91 5.66 -7.56
C LEU A 137 13.33 5.53 -6.98
N GLU A 138 13.45 5.16 -5.70
CA GLU A 138 14.72 5.11 -4.97
C GLU A 138 15.53 6.41 -5.10
N TRP A 139 14.84 7.55 -5.05
CA TRP A 139 15.55 8.84 -5.02
C TRP A 139 16.48 8.89 -3.81
N PHE A 140 17.48 9.77 -3.89
CA PHE A 140 18.53 9.86 -2.86
C PHE A 140 19.26 8.53 -2.63
N ARG A 141 19.47 7.74 -3.69
CA ARG A 141 20.19 6.45 -3.65
C ARG A 141 19.55 5.44 -2.70
N GLY A 142 18.22 5.49 -2.54
CA GLY A 142 17.46 4.55 -1.72
C GLY A 142 17.49 4.83 -0.21
N CYS A 143 17.98 5.99 0.25
CA CYS A 143 17.97 6.35 1.68
C CYS A 143 16.55 6.32 2.32
N PHE A 144 15.52 6.53 1.50
CA PHE A 144 14.11 6.47 1.93
C PHE A 144 13.43 5.14 1.63
N HIS A 145 14.12 4.19 0.99
CA HIS A 145 13.58 2.86 0.67
C HIS A 145 13.97 1.84 1.76
N THR A 146 13.59 2.13 3.01
CA THR A 146 13.84 1.25 4.17
C THR A 146 12.53 0.74 4.76
N ASP A 147 12.62 -0.33 5.56
CA ASP A 147 11.44 -0.84 6.27
C ASP A 147 10.85 0.24 7.19
N ALA A 148 11.69 1.00 7.89
CA ALA A 148 11.21 2.07 8.78
C ALA A 148 10.39 3.13 8.03
N TRP A 149 10.88 3.57 6.88
CA TRP A 149 10.16 4.52 6.04
C TRP A 149 8.89 3.92 5.44
N PHE A 150 8.90 2.64 5.11
CA PHE A 150 7.68 1.92 4.69
C PHE A 150 6.62 1.97 5.78
N ALA A 151 6.98 1.67 7.03
CA ALA A 151 6.03 1.68 8.14
C ALA A 151 5.48 3.07 8.46
N ILE A 152 6.33 4.09 8.39
CA ILE A 152 5.91 5.47 8.60
C ILE A 152 4.97 5.91 7.47
N SER A 153 5.40 5.77 6.21
CA SER A 153 4.70 6.33 5.05
C SER A 153 3.41 5.59 4.71
N TRP A 154 3.39 4.27 4.85
CA TRP A 154 2.26 3.45 4.40
C TRP A 154 1.52 2.75 5.54
N GLY A 155 2.01 2.87 6.78
CA GLY A 155 1.32 2.40 7.97
C GLY A 155 0.76 3.54 8.79
N SER A 156 1.60 4.49 9.20
CA SER A 156 1.20 5.57 10.12
C SER A 156 0.50 6.74 9.45
N LEU A 157 1.06 7.30 8.36
CA LEU A 157 0.48 8.46 7.68
C LEU A 157 -0.97 8.24 7.19
N PRO A 158 -1.37 7.06 6.67
CA PRO A 158 -2.75 6.81 6.25
C PRO A 158 -3.76 6.96 7.39
N VAL A 159 -3.41 6.50 8.59
CA VAL A 159 -4.26 6.70 9.79
C VAL A 159 -4.43 8.19 10.08
N LEU A 160 -3.33 8.94 10.07
CA LEU A 160 -3.37 10.37 10.32
C LEU A 160 -4.18 11.10 9.24
N ALA A 161 -4.05 10.73 7.97
CA ALA A 161 -4.80 11.36 6.88
C ALA A 161 -6.30 11.15 7.03
N GLY A 162 -6.73 9.92 7.37
CA GLY A 162 -8.14 9.62 7.65
C GLY A 162 -8.70 10.47 8.79
N TYR A 163 -7.97 10.54 9.91
CA TYR A 163 -8.40 11.34 11.07
C TYR A 163 -8.40 12.85 10.79
N VAL A 164 -7.33 13.36 10.18
CA VAL A 164 -7.17 14.78 9.87
C VAL A 164 -8.21 15.23 8.86
N LEU A 165 -8.57 14.40 7.87
CA LEU A 165 -9.63 14.77 6.94
C LEU A 165 -10.99 14.95 7.65
N GLN A 166 -11.26 14.18 8.70
CA GLN A 166 -12.49 14.32 9.48
C GLN A 166 -12.46 15.56 10.40
N THR A 167 -11.31 15.83 11.03
CA THR A 167 -11.24 16.74 12.19
C THR A 167 -10.42 18.01 11.98
N ASN A 168 -9.52 18.03 11.00
CA ASN A 168 -8.46 19.02 10.83
C ASN A 168 -7.56 19.20 12.08
N LEU A 169 -7.44 18.17 12.92
CA LEU A 169 -6.69 18.19 14.19
C LEU A 169 -5.80 16.94 14.33
N LEU A 170 -4.91 16.98 15.32
CA LEU A 170 -4.17 15.81 15.80
C LEU A 170 -4.48 15.59 17.28
N SER A 171 -4.46 14.33 17.70
CA SER A 171 -4.64 13.93 19.09
C SER A 171 -3.63 12.86 19.49
N TRP A 172 -3.32 12.75 20.77
CA TRP A 172 -2.44 11.69 21.27
C TRP A 172 -2.98 10.29 20.97
N ALA A 173 -4.30 10.12 21.04
CA ALA A 173 -4.96 8.86 20.72
C ALA A 173 -4.70 8.44 19.26
N VAL A 174 -4.89 9.34 18.28
CA VAL A 174 -4.65 8.99 16.87
C VAL A 174 -3.17 8.73 16.58
N LEU A 175 -2.26 9.44 17.26
CA LEU A 175 -0.81 9.19 17.11
C LEU A 175 -0.43 7.79 17.59
N ILE A 176 -1.01 7.31 18.70
CA ILE A 176 -0.78 5.94 19.19
C ILE A 176 -1.35 4.90 18.23
N VAL A 177 -2.56 5.14 17.69
CA VAL A 177 -3.16 4.23 16.69
C VAL A 177 -2.35 4.23 15.38
N ALA A 178 -1.85 5.39 14.94
CA ALA A 178 -0.96 5.49 13.79
C ALA A 178 0.37 4.74 14.02
N ALA A 179 0.94 4.82 15.22
CA ALA A 179 2.13 4.04 15.59
C ALA A 179 1.83 2.53 15.57
N SER A 180 0.66 2.11 16.08
CA SER A 180 0.21 0.72 16.03
C SER A 180 0.11 0.21 14.59
N MET A 181 -0.55 0.95 13.70
CA MET A 181 -0.66 0.55 12.27
C MET A 181 0.70 0.58 11.57
N GLY A 182 1.60 1.50 11.95
CA GLY A 182 3.01 1.47 11.56
C GLY A 182 3.68 0.15 11.94
N LEU A 183 3.52 -0.33 13.18
CA LEU A 183 4.07 -1.62 13.61
C LEU A 183 3.43 -2.80 12.89
N LEU A 184 2.12 -2.79 12.62
CA LEU A 184 1.48 -3.86 11.84
C LEU A 184 1.96 -3.89 10.38
N SER A 185 2.19 -2.73 9.77
CA SER A 185 2.83 -2.65 8.44
C SER A 185 4.30 -3.10 8.48
N MET A 186 4.98 -2.94 9.63
CA MET A 186 6.32 -3.50 9.83
C MET A 186 6.31 -5.03 9.86
N VAL A 187 5.29 -5.64 10.48
CA VAL A 187 5.09 -7.10 10.41
C VAL A 187 4.88 -7.55 8.96
N GLU A 188 4.07 -6.82 8.18
CA GLU A 188 3.88 -7.10 6.76
C GLU A 188 5.22 -7.07 6.02
N ILE A 189 5.98 -5.98 6.07
CA ILE A 189 7.17 -5.85 5.22
C ILE A 189 8.27 -6.84 5.61
N LYS A 190 8.39 -7.16 6.90
CA LYS A 190 9.32 -8.17 7.42
C LYS A 190 8.95 -9.59 7.00
N ALA A 191 7.69 -9.90 6.73
CA ALA A 191 7.28 -11.16 6.11
C ALA A 191 7.35 -11.12 4.57
N SER A 192 6.99 -9.99 3.98
CA SER A 192 6.86 -9.76 2.53
C SER A 192 8.18 -9.88 1.79
N ARG A 193 9.25 -9.27 2.32
CA ARG A 193 10.58 -9.28 1.70
C ARG A 193 11.19 -10.69 1.61
N PRO A 194 11.32 -11.47 2.70
CA PRO A 194 11.85 -12.84 2.60
C PRO A 194 10.91 -13.75 1.80
N TYR A 195 9.59 -13.58 1.90
CA TYR A 195 8.63 -14.31 1.04
C TYR A 195 8.91 -14.10 -0.45
N LYS A 196 9.04 -12.83 -0.87
CA LYS A 196 9.35 -12.46 -2.26
C LYS A 196 10.72 -12.98 -2.71
N ALA A 197 11.71 -13.01 -1.82
CA ALA A 197 13.03 -13.56 -2.12
C ALA A 197 12.94 -15.08 -2.38
N LEU A 198 12.25 -15.83 -1.53
CA LEU A 198 12.03 -17.27 -1.71
C LEU A 198 11.22 -17.58 -2.97
N LYS A 199 10.21 -16.76 -3.30
CA LYS A 199 9.40 -16.93 -4.51
C LYS A 199 10.16 -16.73 -5.82
N ARG A 200 11.26 -15.96 -5.79
CA ARG A 200 12.12 -15.70 -6.96
C ARG A 200 13.22 -16.74 -7.15
N ALA A 201 13.52 -17.51 -6.11
CA ALA A 201 14.52 -18.57 -6.19
C ALA A 201 14.06 -19.67 -7.16
N SER A 202 14.99 -20.20 -7.95
CA SER A 202 14.70 -21.29 -8.88
C SER A 202 14.19 -22.51 -8.09
N SER A 203 13.13 -23.17 -8.56
CA SER A 203 12.50 -24.29 -7.84
C SER A 203 13.48 -25.41 -7.48
N ASP A 204 14.49 -25.62 -8.32
CA ASP A 204 15.53 -26.64 -8.11
C ASP A 204 16.49 -26.33 -6.95
N THR A 205 16.48 -25.08 -6.44
CA THR A 205 17.35 -24.63 -5.35
C THR A 205 16.64 -24.59 -3.99
N LEU A 206 15.30 -24.73 -3.98
CA LEU A 206 14.50 -24.62 -2.75
C LEU A 206 14.53 -25.93 -1.96
N THR A 207 14.88 -25.83 -0.68
CA THR A 207 14.80 -26.96 0.26
C THR A 207 13.39 -27.09 0.86
N MET A 208 13.09 -28.22 1.51
CA MET A 208 11.85 -28.38 2.27
C MET A 208 11.69 -27.33 3.39
N VAL A 209 12.80 -26.86 3.96
CA VAL A 209 12.81 -25.80 4.97
C VAL A 209 12.40 -24.46 4.34
N ASP A 210 12.92 -24.15 3.16
CA ASP A 210 12.55 -22.92 2.42
C ASP A 210 11.08 -22.90 2.04
N LEU A 211 10.54 -24.04 1.60
CA LEU A 211 9.11 -24.18 1.30
C LEU A 211 8.24 -23.98 2.54
N SER A 212 8.65 -24.51 3.69
CA SER A 212 7.98 -24.30 4.98
C SER A 212 8.00 -22.83 5.40
N HIS A 213 9.16 -22.16 5.32
CA HIS A 213 9.26 -20.72 5.60
C HIS A 213 8.40 -19.89 4.64
N MET A 214 8.38 -20.22 3.35
CA MET A 214 7.53 -19.53 2.36
C MET A 214 6.05 -19.63 2.74
N GLN A 215 5.57 -20.82 3.16
CA GLN A 215 4.21 -21.02 3.63
C GLN A 215 3.93 -20.22 4.91
N GLN A 216 4.86 -20.20 5.87
CA GLN A 216 4.73 -19.42 7.10
C GLN A 216 4.59 -17.93 6.81
N PHE A 217 5.45 -17.36 5.95
CA PHE A 217 5.34 -15.96 5.58
C PHE A 217 4.03 -15.67 4.84
N GLU A 218 3.59 -16.56 3.94
CA GLU A 218 2.30 -16.39 3.27
C GLU A 218 1.12 -16.38 4.26
N MET A 219 1.14 -17.24 5.27
CA MET A 219 0.13 -17.24 6.35
C MET A 219 0.16 -15.93 7.14
N ILE A 220 1.35 -15.42 7.48
CA ILE A 220 1.49 -14.12 8.16
C ILE A 220 0.90 -13.00 7.30
N LEU A 221 1.26 -12.95 6.01
CA LEU A 221 0.77 -11.92 5.08
C LEU A 221 -0.75 -11.97 4.92
N LYS A 222 -1.34 -13.16 4.80
CA LYS A 222 -2.81 -13.33 4.74
C LYS A 222 -3.47 -12.93 6.05
N GLY A 223 -2.92 -13.37 7.18
CA GLY A 223 -3.46 -13.08 8.50
C GLY A 223 -3.42 -11.59 8.83
N ILE A 224 -2.28 -10.92 8.61
CA ILE A 224 -2.13 -9.49 8.91
C ILE A 224 -3.00 -8.63 7.99
N SER A 225 -3.03 -8.95 6.69
CA SER A 225 -3.82 -8.18 5.72
C SER A 225 -5.31 -8.31 5.98
N LEU A 226 -5.81 -9.55 6.12
CA LEU A 226 -7.21 -9.79 6.41
C LEU A 226 -7.63 -9.22 7.78
N GLY A 227 -6.80 -9.40 8.81
CA GLY A 227 -7.10 -8.90 10.16
C GLY A 227 -7.27 -7.39 10.20
N VAL A 228 -6.35 -6.64 9.57
CA VAL A 228 -6.43 -5.18 9.49
C VAL A 228 -7.64 -4.72 8.65
N ILE A 229 -7.90 -5.37 7.52
CA ILE A 229 -9.07 -5.05 6.68
C ILE A 229 -10.37 -5.27 7.45
N LEU A 230 -10.52 -6.41 8.11
CA LEU A 230 -11.70 -6.72 8.92
C LEU A 230 -11.85 -5.76 10.11
N LEU A 231 -10.75 -5.33 10.72
CA LEU A 231 -10.78 -4.30 11.77
C LEU A 231 -11.34 -2.98 11.24
N GLY A 232 -10.85 -2.48 10.10
CA GLY A 232 -11.36 -1.25 9.49
C GLY A 232 -12.83 -1.34 9.08
N VAL A 233 -13.25 -2.47 8.50
CA VAL A 233 -14.66 -2.74 8.16
C VAL A 233 -15.52 -2.80 9.42
N GLY A 234 -15.09 -3.52 10.45
CA GLY A 234 -15.81 -3.67 11.72
C GLY A 234 -16.01 -2.34 12.43
N LEU A 235 -14.98 -1.50 12.51
CA LEU A 235 -15.08 -0.15 13.08
C LEU A 235 -16.03 0.74 12.28
N SER A 236 -16.00 0.66 10.95
CA SER A 236 -16.92 1.41 10.08
C SER A 236 -18.37 1.02 10.30
N LEU A 237 -18.64 -0.29 10.33
CA LEU A 237 -19.99 -0.81 10.58
C LEU A 237 -20.48 -0.41 11.96
N TRP A 238 -19.61 -0.49 12.98
CA TRP A 238 -19.95 -0.05 14.34
C TRP A 238 -20.31 1.44 14.40
N ARG A 239 -19.53 2.31 13.74
CA ARG A 239 -19.81 3.76 13.67
C ARG A 239 -21.03 4.11 12.81
N TRP A 240 -21.41 3.26 11.86
CA TRP A 240 -22.61 3.46 11.03
C TRP A 240 -23.90 3.12 11.79
N LEU A 241 -23.85 2.16 12.71
CA LEU A 241 -25.00 1.66 13.45
C LEU A 241 -25.32 2.47 14.73
N MET A 242 -24.40 3.32 15.18
CA MET A 242 -24.56 4.19 16.36
C MET A 242 -24.84 5.63 15.95
#